data_AF-A0A2V9TFU6-F1
#
_entry.id   AF-A0A2V9TFU6-F1
#
_cell.length_a   1.000
_cell.length_b   1.000
_cell.length_c   1.000
_cell.angle_alpha   90.00
_cell.angle_beta   90.00
_cell.angle_gamma   90.00
#
_symmetry.space_group_name_H-M   'P 1'
#
loop_
_entity.id
_entity.type
_entity.pdbx_description
1 polymer ?
#
loop_
_entity_poly.entity_id
_entity_poly.type
_entity_poly.pdbx_seq_one_letter_code
_entity_poly.pdbx_strand_id
1 'polypeptide(L)'
;MHSNSMVKAVLAVVLCVSLATTGCTAEWIKVALADLPVLTQMALNIASLVAALETGKQVSPTEAAAIQNISAEAGKNLNLLQALYDQYKANPDKAILAKIQSVIGDINQNLPALLQAAHITNPTLLARVTAAVNLILITVTSFASLMPQPAAPSVAARRAPANTPVPHVKDLKMQWNAQVCAATGNAVFDAALTGCRIK
;
A
#
# COMPACT_ATOMS: atom_id res chain seq x y z
N MET A 1 -26.90 -54.80 -12.12
CA MET A 1 -25.85 -54.12 -11.31
C MET A 1 -24.81 -53.58 -12.28
N HIS A 2 -24.70 -52.25 -12.52
CA HIS A 2 -23.50 -51.56 -13.09
C HIS A 2 -23.73 -50.07 -13.49
N SER A 3 -24.50 -49.26 -12.72
CA SER A 3 -24.64 -47.81 -13.06
C SER A 3 -24.41 -46.83 -11.91
N ASN A 4 -24.12 -47.29 -10.69
CA ASN A 4 -23.86 -46.41 -9.54
C ASN A 4 -22.38 -46.25 -9.17
N SER A 5 -21.47 -47.01 -9.79
CA SER A 5 -20.02 -46.94 -9.47
C SER A 5 -19.29 -45.87 -10.31
N MET A 6 -19.66 -45.70 -11.59
CA MET A 6 -18.99 -44.75 -12.48
C MET A 6 -19.32 -43.28 -12.15
N VAL A 7 -20.55 -43.00 -11.70
CA VAL A 7 -20.96 -41.63 -11.33
C VAL A 7 -20.23 -41.14 -10.07
N LYS A 8 -19.90 -42.04 -9.14
CA LYS A 8 -19.11 -41.72 -7.93
C LYS A 8 -17.63 -41.50 -8.25
N ALA A 9 -17.08 -42.24 -9.21
CA ALA A 9 -15.70 -42.06 -9.66
C ALA A 9 -15.49 -40.73 -10.40
N VAL A 10 -16.46 -40.31 -11.21
CA VAL A 10 -16.40 -39.02 -11.92
C VAL A 10 -16.56 -37.84 -10.96
N LEU A 11 -17.43 -37.94 -9.94
CA LEU A 11 -17.54 -36.90 -8.90
C LEU A 11 -16.26 -36.76 -8.07
N ALA A 12 -15.59 -37.87 -7.75
CA ALA A 12 -14.35 -37.85 -6.95
C ALA A 12 -13.17 -37.24 -7.73
N VAL A 13 -13.09 -37.46 -9.05
CA VAL A 13 -12.01 -36.89 -9.89
C VAL A 13 -12.22 -35.39 -10.12
N VAL A 14 -13.47 -34.91 -10.27
CA VAL A 14 -13.76 -33.46 -10.36
C VAL A 14 -13.47 -32.74 -9.04
N LEU A 15 -13.68 -33.42 -7.89
CA LEU A 15 -13.40 -32.86 -6.56
C LEU A 15 -11.89 -32.79 -6.25
N CYS A 16 -11.09 -33.74 -6.74
CA CYS A 16 -9.63 -33.70 -6.58
C CYS A 16 -8.95 -32.69 -7.50
N VAL A 17 -9.49 -32.42 -8.70
CA VAL A 17 -8.94 -31.40 -9.62
C VAL A 17 -9.28 -29.97 -9.16
N SER A 18 -10.30 -29.79 -8.33
CA SER A 18 -10.61 -28.47 -7.72
C SER A 18 -9.73 -28.14 -6.49
N LEU A 19 -8.86 -29.05 -6.04
CA LEU A 19 -7.86 -28.77 -5.01
C LEU A 19 -6.49 -28.34 -5.59
N ALA A 20 -6.32 -28.40 -6.92
CA ALA A 20 -5.14 -27.89 -7.61
C ALA A 20 -5.26 -26.41 -8.03
N THR A 21 -6.26 -25.68 -7.53
CA THR A 21 -6.41 -24.23 -7.78
C THR A 21 -5.74 -23.36 -6.72
N THR A 22 -4.61 -23.81 -6.15
CA THR A 22 -3.69 -22.92 -5.41
C THR A 22 -3.07 -21.82 -6.29
N GLY A 23 -3.40 -21.79 -7.59
CA GLY A 23 -3.05 -20.70 -8.51
C GLY A 23 -3.80 -19.37 -8.29
N CYS A 24 -4.86 -19.30 -7.48
CA CYS A 24 -5.57 -18.04 -7.20
C CYS A 24 -5.04 -17.26 -5.98
N THR A 25 -4.14 -17.83 -5.17
CA THR A 25 -3.64 -17.18 -3.94
C THR A 25 -2.36 -16.36 -4.12
N ALA A 26 -1.82 -16.25 -5.34
CA ALA A 26 -0.54 -15.58 -5.61
C ALA A 26 -0.67 -14.15 -6.17
N GLU A 27 -1.84 -13.76 -6.69
CA GLU A 27 -1.95 -12.50 -7.45
C GLU A 27 -1.83 -11.27 -6.55
N TRP A 28 -2.43 -11.29 -5.36
CA TRP A 28 -2.31 -10.19 -4.40
C TRP A 28 -0.86 -9.95 -3.94
N ILE A 29 -0.06 -11.01 -3.80
CA ILE A 29 1.37 -10.91 -3.46
C ILE A 29 2.15 -10.29 -4.62
N LYS A 30 1.86 -10.69 -5.86
CA LYS A 30 2.53 -10.10 -7.04
C LYS A 30 2.24 -8.62 -7.15
N VAL A 31 0.98 -8.23 -6.95
CA VAL A 31 0.57 -6.82 -6.99
C VAL A 31 1.25 -6.04 -5.86
N ALA A 32 1.17 -6.55 -4.62
CA ALA A 32 1.83 -5.91 -3.48
C ALA A 32 3.34 -5.76 -3.68
N LEU A 33 4.04 -6.82 -4.12
CA LEU A 33 5.48 -6.77 -4.37
C LEU A 33 5.87 -5.87 -5.55
N ALA A 34 4.99 -5.67 -6.54
CA ALA A 34 5.23 -4.76 -7.65
C ALA A 34 5.09 -3.28 -7.23
N ASP A 35 4.11 -3.00 -6.37
CA ASP A 35 3.76 -1.64 -5.95
C ASP A 35 4.57 -1.17 -4.72
N LEU A 36 4.99 -2.08 -3.83
CA LEU A 36 5.72 -1.76 -2.59
C LEU A 36 7.01 -0.96 -2.82
N PRO A 37 7.89 -1.30 -3.79
CA PRO A 37 9.08 -0.49 -4.05
C PRO A 37 8.74 0.96 -4.42
N VAL A 38 7.63 1.16 -5.13
CA VAL A 38 7.16 2.49 -5.53
C VAL A 38 6.62 3.24 -4.31
N LEU A 39 5.84 2.59 -3.45
CA LEU A 39 5.37 3.16 -2.19
C LEU A 39 6.55 3.53 -1.26
N THR A 40 7.56 2.68 -1.17
CA THR A 40 8.79 2.97 -0.40
C THR A 40 9.51 4.19 -0.96
N GLN A 41 9.63 4.29 -2.30
CA GLN A 41 10.19 5.48 -2.93
C GLN A 41 9.35 6.74 -2.67
N MET A 42 8.02 6.64 -2.71
CA MET A 42 7.12 7.74 -2.35
C MET A 42 7.37 8.20 -0.91
N ALA A 43 7.44 7.26 0.04
CA ALA A 43 7.72 7.57 1.44
C ALA A 43 9.06 8.29 1.62
N LEU A 44 10.11 7.86 0.92
CA LEU A 44 11.42 8.52 0.94
C LEU A 44 11.38 9.91 0.30
N ASN A 45 10.66 10.07 -0.81
CA ASN A 45 10.54 11.35 -1.51
C ASN A 45 9.83 12.42 -0.67
N ILE A 46 8.98 12.05 0.30
CA ILE A 46 8.39 12.98 1.28
C ILE A 46 9.49 13.73 2.04
N ALA A 47 10.51 13.02 2.55
CA ALA A 47 11.62 13.64 3.28
C ALA A 47 12.47 14.54 2.38
N SER A 48 12.75 14.10 1.14
CA SER A 48 13.53 14.89 0.18
C SER A 48 12.85 16.22 -0.19
N LEU A 49 11.51 16.20 -0.31
CA LEU A 49 10.67 17.38 -0.54
C LEU A 49 10.89 18.44 0.54
N VAL A 50 10.94 18.01 1.80
CA VAL A 50 11.09 18.88 2.95
C VAL A 50 12.51 19.42 3.10
N ALA A 51 13.54 18.60 2.87
CA ALA A 51 14.92 19.06 2.90
C ALA A 51 15.18 20.23 1.92
N ALA A 52 14.57 20.17 0.74
CA ALA A 52 14.65 21.24 -0.25
C ALA A 52 13.90 22.51 0.19
N LEU A 53 12.72 22.36 0.81
CA LEU A 53 11.94 23.49 1.35
C LEU A 53 12.59 24.13 2.58
N GLU A 54 13.29 23.35 3.40
CA GLU A 54 14.05 23.84 4.56
C GLU A 54 15.23 24.71 4.10
N THR A 55 15.94 24.26 3.05
CA THR A 55 17.00 25.03 2.41
C THR A 55 16.48 26.38 1.88
N GLY A 56 15.25 26.40 1.35
CA GLY A 56 14.55 27.60 0.89
C GLY A 56 13.88 28.43 2.00
N LYS A 57 14.06 28.05 3.28
CA LYS A 57 13.40 28.65 4.46
C LYS A 57 11.86 28.73 4.34
N GLN A 58 11.26 27.78 3.62
CA GLN A 58 9.80 27.70 3.40
C GLN A 58 9.07 26.83 4.43
N VAL A 59 9.83 26.15 5.30
CA VAL A 59 9.33 25.28 6.37
C VAL A 59 10.19 25.49 7.62
N SER A 60 9.58 25.44 8.80
CA SER A 60 10.34 25.51 10.05
C SER A 60 11.08 24.20 10.33
N PRO A 61 12.17 24.21 11.13
CA PRO A 61 12.87 22.99 11.51
C PRO A 61 11.97 21.97 12.23
N THR A 62 11.00 22.45 13.01
CA THR A 62 10.04 21.59 13.73
C THR A 62 9.09 20.87 12.78
N GLU A 63 8.51 21.59 11.82
CA GLU A 63 7.67 20.98 10.78
C GLU A 63 8.50 20.04 9.90
N ALA A 64 9.74 20.42 9.58
CA ALA A 64 10.64 19.60 8.79
C ALA A 64 10.93 18.26 9.48
N ALA A 65 11.26 18.28 10.78
CA ALA A 65 11.47 17.08 11.58
C ALA A 65 10.21 16.21 11.68
N ALA A 66 9.02 16.83 11.85
CA ALA A 66 7.78 16.09 11.90
C ALA A 66 7.49 15.35 10.58
N ILE A 67 7.71 15.99 9.43
CA ILE A 67 7.51 15.36 8.12
C ILE A 67 8.58 14.29 7.85
N GLN A 68 9.82 14.48 8.31
CA GLN A 68 10.84 13.44 8.28
C GLN A 68 10.42 12.21 9.10
N ASN A 69 9.79 12.40 10.27
CA ASN A 69 9.27 11.29 11.06
C ASN A 69 8.14 10.54 10.34
N ILE A 70 7.25 11.24 9.63
CA ILE A 70 6.23 10.60 8.77
C ILE A 70 6.89 9.73 7.69
N SER A 71 7.89 10.28 6.99
CA SER A 71 8.64 9.56 5.97
C SER A 71 9.34 8.32 6.54
N ALA A 72 10.00 8.46 7.69
CA ALA A 72 10.72 7.37 8.35
C ALA A 72 9.79 6.24 8.80
N GLU A 73 8.66 6.57 9.43
CA GLU A 73 7.66 5.59 9.87
C GLU A 73 7.02 4.88 8.66
N ALA A 74 6.66 5.62 7.61
CA ALA A 74 6.13 5.04 6.38
C ALA A 74 7.16 4.09 5.73
N GLY A 75 8.40 4.54 5.55
CA GLY A 75 9.47 3.74 4.96
C GLY A 75 9.77 2.47 5.75
N LYS A 76 9.84 2.57 7.08
CA LYS A 76 10.01 1.41 7.98
C LYS A 76 8.90 0.39 7.80
N ASN A 77 7.64 0.82 7.85
CA ASN A 77 6.50 -0.10 7.76
C ASN A 77 6.37 -0.73 6.37
N LEU A 78 6.64 0.01 5.30
CA LEU A 78 6.63 -0.51 3.93
C LEU A 78 7.76 -1.51 3.68
N ASN A 79 8.97 -1.26 4.21
CA ASN A 79 10.07 -2.24 4.15
C ASN A 79 9.75 -3.51 4.93
N LEU A 80 9.11 -3.36 6.10
CA LEU A 80 8.66 -4.52 6.88
C LEU A 80 7.58 -5.31 6.14
N LEU A 81 6.62 -4.63 5.50
CA LEU A 81 5.63 -5.29 4.64
C LEU A 81 6.34 -6.09 3.55
N GLN A 82 7.26 -5.49 2.80
CA GLN A 82 7.99 -6.18 1.74
C GLN A 82 8.67 -7.46 2.26
N ALA A 83 9.38 -7.38 3.39
CA ALA A 83 10.01 -8.54 4.00
C ALA A 83 8.99 -9.64 4.39
N LEU A 84 7.82 -9.26 4.93
CA LEU A 84 6.76 -10.21 5.28
C LEU A 84 6.09 -10.84 4.05
N TYR A 85 5.90 -10.06 2.98
CA TYR A 85 5.40 -10.57 1.70
C TYR A 85 6.37 -11.57 1.07
N ASP A 86 7.66 -11.29 1.09
CA ASP A 86 8.70 -12.20 0.60
C ASP A 86 8.75 -13.49 1.45
N GLN A 87 8.65 -13.37 2.78
CA GLN A 87 8.56 -14.52 3.68
C GLN A 87 7.31 -15.37 3.41
N TYR A 88 6.15 -14.75 3.26
CA TYR A 88 4.90 -15.46 2.95
C TYR A 88 4.96 -16.14 1.57
N LYS A 89 5.56 -15.48 0.57
CA LYS A 89 5.76 -16.05 -0.76
C LYS A 89 6.65 -17.29 -0.72
N ALA A 90 7.71 -17.26 0.08
CA ALA A 90 8.62 -18.39 0.25
C ALA A 90 7.98 -19.54 1.05
N ASN A 91 7.22 -19.22 2.08
CA ASN A 91 6.55 -20.20 2.93
C ASN A 91 5.18 -19.65 3.43
N PRO A 92 4.07 -19.97 2.74
CA PRO A 92 2.75 -19.47 3.12
C PRO A 92 2.34 -19.95 4.51
N ASP A 93 2.24 -19.01 5.46
CA ASP A 93 1.93 -19.29 6.87
C ASP A 93 0.93 -18.28 7.44
N LYS A 94 0.02 -18.77 8.29
CA LYS A 94 -1.06 -17.95 8.88
C LYS A 94 -0.53 -16.91 9.86
N ALA A 95 0.55 -17.18 10.58
CA ALA A 95 1.15 -16.21 11.49
C ALA A 95 1.85 -15.10 10.71
N ILE A 96 2.47 -15.40 9.56
CA ILE A 96 3.02 -14.35 8.66
C ILE A 96 1.89 -13.47 8.12
N LEU A 97 0.77 -14.07 7.70
CA LEU A 97 -0.39 -13.32 7.21
C LEU A 97 -0.97 -12.38 8.29
N ALA A 98 -1.06 -12.85 9.54
CA ALA A 98 -1.47 -12.02 10.67
C ALA A 98 -0.49 -10.85 10.93
N LYS A 99 0.82 -11.07 10.77
CA LYS A 99 1.81 -9.98 10.86
C LYS A 99 1.64 -8.95 9.75
N ILE A 100 1.38 -9.36 8.52
CA ILE A 100 1.08 -8.44 7.41
C ILE A 100 -0.13 -7.58 7.76
N GLN A 101 -1.21 -8.18 8.26
CA GLN A 101 -2.41 -7.45 8.69
C GLN A 101 -2.12 -6.47 9.82
N SER A 102 -1.31 -6.86 10.81
CA SER A 102 -0.89 -5.98 11.91
C SER A 102 -0.16 -4.75 11.37
N VAL A 103 0.81 -4.93 10.48
CA VAL A 103 1.59 -3.82 9.92
C VAL A 103 0.71 -2.89 9.07
N ILE A 104 -0.25 -3.43 8.31
CA ILE A 104 -1.23 -2.59 7.60
C ILE A 104 -2.07 -1.79 8.60
N GLY A 105 -2.50 -2.40 9.71
CA GLY A 105 -3.18 -1.71 10.81
C GLY A 105 -2.34 -0.58 11.40
N ASP A 106 -1.06 -0.85 11.68
CA ASP A 106 -0.12 0.14 12.20
C ASP A 106 0.06 1.32 11.23
N ILE A 107 0.19 1.06 9.92
CA ILE A 107 0.26 2.12 8.90
C ILE A 107 -1.00 2.98 8.90
N ASN A 108 -2.17 2.33 8.93
CA ASN A 108 -3.48 2.99 8.88
C ASN A 108 -3.78 3.82 10.13
N GLN A 109 -3.11 3.54 11.26
CA GLN A 109 -3.26 4.30 12.49
C GLN A 109 -2.15 5.34 12.68
N ASN A 110 -0.89 4.96 12.49
CA ASN A 110 0.26 5.78 12.85
C ASN A 110 0.47 6.93 11.86
N LEU A 111 0.31 6.70 10.55
CA LEU A 111 0.56 7.77 9.57
C LEU A 111 -0.43 8.93 9.70
N PRO A 112 -1.76 8.72 9.83
CA PRO A 112 -2.69 9.81 10.10
C PRO A 112 -2.40 10.54 11.42
N ALA A 113 -2.04 9.81 12.48
CA ALA A 113 -1.72 10.39 13.77
C ALA A 113 -0.47 11.29 13.70
N LEU A 114 0.59 10.82 13.02
CA LEU A 114 1.80 11.61 12.79
C LEU A 114 1.53 12.85 11.92
N LEU A 115 0.70 12.72 10.87
CA LEU A 115 0.29 13.84 10.04
C LEU A 115 -0.46 14.90 10.85
N GLN A 116 -1.39 14.49 11.71
CA GLN A 116 -2.13 15.40 12.58
C GLN A 116 -1.21 16.08 13.60
N ALA A 117 -0.26 15.35 14.17
CA ALA A 117 0.71 15.87 15.13
C ALA A 117 1.79 16.76 14.48
N ALA A 118 1.96 16.71 13.15
CA ALA A 118 2.97 17.50 12.46
C ALA A 118 2.67 19.01 12.43
N HIS A 119 1.42 19.41 12.70
CA HIS A 119 0.99 20.82 12.80
C HIS A 119 1.52 21.72 11.67
N ILE A 120 1.55 21.21 10.44
CA ILE A 120 2.09 21.92 9.27
C ILE A 120 1.24 23.16 9.00
N THR A 121 1.87 24.33 9.10
CA THR A 121 1.23 25.64 8.98
C THR A 121 1.08 26.10 7.53
N ASN A 122 2.03 25.72 6.67
CA ASN A 122 1.96 26.02 5.25
C ASN A 122 0.88 25.14 4.58
N PRO A 123 -0.22 25.72 4.06
CA PRO A 123 -1.35 24.94 3.54
C PRO A 123 -1.00 24.15 2.27
N THR A 124 -0.10 24.68 1.44
CA THR A 124 0.38 23.98 0.24
C THR A 124 1.20 22.76 0.64
N LEU A 125 2.10 22.88 1.61
CA LEU A 125 2.88 21.76 2.12
C LEU A 125 1.99 20.72 2.81
N LEU A 126 1.06 21.16 3.65
CA LEU A 126 0.10 20.27 4.32
C LEU A 126 -0.70 19.46 3.30
N ALA A 127 -1.25 20.10 2.26
CA ALA A 127 -2.00 19.42 1.22
C ALA A 127 -1.16 18.35 0.49
N ARG A 128 0.11 18.64 0.23
CA ARG A 128 1.05 17.73 -0.46
C ARG A 128 1.41 16.53 0.39
N VAL A 129 1.79 16.75 1.65
CA VAL A 129 2.13 15.67 2.59
C VAL A 129 0.89 14.82 2.87
N THR A 130 -0.29 15.45 3.00
CA THR A 130 -1.56 14.74 3.15
C THR A 130 -1.87 13.88 1.93
N ALA A 131 -1.71 14.40 0.72
CA ALA A 131 -1.89 13.63 -0.51
C ALA A 131 -0.93 12.44 -0.58
N ALA A 132 0.35 12.65 -0.25
CA ALA A 132 1.35 11.59 -0.19
C ALA A 132 0.98 10.48 0.80
N VAL A 133 0.61 10.84 2.03
CA VAL A 133 0.15 9.89 3.06
C VAL A 133 -1.10 9.15 2.61
N ASN A 134 -2.08 9.84 2.03
CA ASN A 134 -3.32 9.22 1.54
C ASN A 134 -3.07 8.22 0.41
N LEU A 135 -2.15 8.51 -0.52
CA LEU A 135 -1.78 7.56 -1.57
C LEU A 135 -1.21 6.26 -0.97
N ILE A 136 -0.35 6.38 0.04
CA ILE A 136 0.18 5.21 0.76
C ILE A 136 -0.96 4.43 1.42
N LEU A 137 -1.83 5.10 2.18
CA LEU A 137 -2.96 4.51 2.92
C LEU A 137 -3.95 3.78 2.01
N ILE A 138 -4.35 4.40 0.90
CA ILE A 138 -5.28 3.81 -0.08
C ILE A 138 -4.67 2.53 -0.67
N THR A 139 -3.36 2.55 -0.96
CA THR A 139 -2.70 1.42 -1.60
C THR A 139 -2.52 0.24 -0.63
N VAL A 140 -2.07 0.48 0.60
CA VAL A 140 -1.96 -0.59 1.60
C VAL A 140 -3.33 -1.16 2.01
N THR A 141 -4.37 -0.32 2.03
CA THR A 141 -5.75 -0.77 2.24
C THR A 141 -6.25 -1.61 1.06
N SER A 142 -5.87 -1.24 -0.16
CA SER A 142 -6.15 -2.04 -1.35
C SER A 142 -5.47 -3.40 -1.25
N PHE A 143 -4.23 -3.49 -0.77
CA PHE A 143 -3.58 -4.78 -0.52
C PHE A 143 -4.36 -5.62 0.49
N ALA A 144 -4.80 -5.03 1.61
CA ALA A 144 -5.61 -5.74 2.61
C ALA A 144 -6.90 -6.34 2.01
N SER A 145 -7.52 -5.64 1.06
CA SER A 145 -8.73 -6.14 0.38
C SER A 145 -8.50 -7.38 -0.50
N LEU A 146 -7.26 -7.57 -0.97
CA LEU A 146 -6.86 -8.68 -1.83
C LEU A 146 -6.32 -9.88 -1.04
N MET A 147 -6.01 -9.70 0.24
CA MET A 147 -5.47 -10.75 1.10
C MET A 147 -6.49 -11.89 1.29
N PRO A 148 -6.04 -13.15 1.44
CA PRO A 148 -6.91 -14.25 1.83
C PRO A 148 -7.66 -13.93 3.13
N GLN A 149 -8.97 -13.77 3.02
CA GLN A 149 -9.85 -13.62 4.18
C GLN A 149 -10.04 -14.98 4.84
N PRO A 150 -10.01 -15.09 6.18
CA PRO A 150 -10.44 -16.32 6.84
C PRO A 150 -11.88 -16.62 6.41
N ALA A 151 -12.15 -17.88 6.04
CA ALA A 151 -13.47 -18.29 5.59
C ALA A 151 -14.53 -17.92 6.65
N ALA A 152 -15.38 -16.94 6.33
CA ALA A 152 -16.51 -16.60 7.18
C ALA A 152 -17.45 -17.82 7.26
N PRO A 153 -18.04 -18.14 8.44
CA PRO A 153 -19.11 -19.12 8.51
C PRO A 153 -20.23 -18.65 7.59
N SER A 154 -20.72 -19.58 6.76
CA SER A 154 -21.65 -19.32 5.66
C SER A 154 -22.95 -18.67 6.12
N VAL A 155 -23.01 -17.34 6.02
CA VAL A 155 -24.27 -16.58 5.98
C VAL A 155 -24.15 -15.68 4.77
N ALA A 156 -24.91 -16.00 3.72
CA ALA A 156 -25.08 -15.28 2.46
C ALA A 156 -24.15 -14.06 2.31
N ALA A 157 -22.92 -14.30 1.85
CA ALA A 157 -21.93 -13.26 1.63
C ALA A 157 -22.48 -12.29 0.58
N ARG A 158 -22.94 -11.13 1.04
CA ARG A 158 -23.21 -9.97 0.20
C ARG A 158 -21.88 -9.64 -0.46
N ARG A 159 -21.75 -10.00 -1.74
CA ARG A 159 -20.56 -9.70 -2.55
C ARG A 159 -20.27 -8.21 -2.40
N ALA A 160 -19.21 -7.88 -1.66
CA ALA A 160 -18.58 -6.58 -1.80
C ALA A 160 -18.21 -6.43 -3.29
N PRO A 161 -18.44 -5.25 -3.90
CA PRO A 161 -18.13 -5.07 -5.31
C PRO A 161 -16.65 -5.39 -5.53
N ALA A 162 -16.40 -6.44 -6.33
CA ALA A 162 -15.07 -7.01 -6.61
C ALA A 162 -14.15 -6.10 -7.45
N ASN A 163 -14.48 -4.81 -7.56
CA ASN A 163 -13.91 -3.89 -8.54
C ASN A 163 -13.49 -2.56 -7.91
N THR A 164 -12.87 -2.54 -6.73
CA THR A 164 -11.89 -1.47 -6.48
C THR A 164 -10.69 -1.78 -7.35
N PRO A 165 -10.44 -1.04 -8.45
CA PRO A 165 -9.28 -1.29 -9.29
C PRO A 165 -8.07 -1.11 -8.39
N VAL A 166 -7.26 -2.16 -8.24
CA VAL A 166 -5.98 -2.01 -7.55
C VAL A 166 -5.17 -1.05 -8.41
N PRO A 167 -4.76 0.12 -7.88
CA PRO A 167 -4.02 1.08 -8.68
C PRO A 167 -2.74 0.40 -9.18
N HIS A 168 -2.56 0.28 -10.49
CA HIS A 168 -1.33 -0.28 -11.03
C HIS A 168 -0.16 0.67 -10.71
N VAL A 169 1.07 0.15 -10.54
CA VAL A 169 2.33 0.92 -10.45
C VAL A 169 2.32 2.21 -11.28
N LYS A 170 1.89 2.14 -12.55
CA LYS A 170 1.85 3.29 -13.46
C LYS A 170 0.88 4.37 -12.99
N ASP A 171 -0.31 3.98 -12.53
CA ASP A 171 -1.33 4.88 -12.01
C ASP A 171 -0.88 5.50 -10.69
N LEU A 172 -0.20 4.74 -9.84
CA LEU A 172 0.42 5.23 -8.60
C LEU A 172 1.43 6.34 -8.87
N LYS A 173 2.40 6.09 -9.78
CA LYS A 173 3.38 7.12 -10.17
C LYS A 173 2.70 8.35 -10.77
N MET A 174 1.69 8.16 -11.60
CA MET A 174 0.92 9.24 -12.20
C MET A 174 0.18 10.07 -11.15
N GLN A 175 -0.51 9.42 -10.21
CA GLN A 175 -1.24 10.08 -9.12
C GLN A 175 -0.28 10.84 -8.21
N TRP A 176 0.87 10.25 -7.86
CA TRP A 176 1.93 10.94 -7.12
C TRP A 176 2.41 12.19 -7.85
N ASN A 177 2.78 12.05 -9.13
CA ASN A 177 3.28 13.17 -9.92
C ASN A 177 2.25 14.29 -10.09
N ALA A 178 0.96 13.96 -10.13
CA ALA A 178 -0.13 14.93 -10.24
C ALA A 178 -0.49 15.58 -8.90
N GLN A 179 -0.60 14.81 -7.82
CA GLN A 179 -1.10 15.30 -6.53
C GLN A 179 0.02 15.86 -5.65
N VAL A 180 1.22 15.28 -5.72
CA VAL A 180 2.35 15.62 -4.84
C VAL A 180 3.40 16.47 -5.56
N CYS A 181 3.62 16.28 -6.86
CA CYS A 181 4.69 16.98 -7.59
C CYS A 181 4.25 17.98 -8.66
N ALA A 182 2.96 18.31 -8.74
CA ALA A 182 2.50 19.32 -9.69
C ALA A 182 3.10 20.70 -9.38
N ALA A 183 3.30 21.54 -10.40
CA ALA A 183 3.72 22.91 -10.18
C ALA A 183 2.67 23.68 -9.37
N THR A 184 3.13 24.56 -8.50
CA THR A 184 2.31 25.44 -7.65
C THR A 184 2.24 26.87 -8.20
N GLY A 185 3.14 27.22 -9.12
CA GLY A 185 3.33 28.60 -9.57
C GLY A 185 4.20 29.43 -8.63
N ASN A 186 4.66 28.86 -7.51
CA ASN A 186 5.66 29.45 -6.64
C ASN A 186 7.04 28.90 -7.02
N ALA A 187 7.90 29.76 -7.57
CA ALA A 187 9.21 29.35 -8.09
C ALA A 187 10.12 28.69 -7.04
N VAL A 188 10.07 29.12 -5.78
CA VAL A 188 10.88 28.55 -4.69
C VAL A 188 10.37 27.17 -4.31
N PHE A 189 9.05 27.01 -4.23
CA PHE A 189 8.42 25.72 -3.95
C PHE A 189 8.62 24.76 -5.12
N ASP A 190 8.46 25.22 -6.35
CA ASP A 190 8.59 24.41 -7.56
C ASP A 190 10.05 23.95 -7.78
N ALA A 191 11.04 24.76 -7.39
CA ALA A 191 12.44 24.35 -7.35
C ALA A 191 12.68 23.21 -6.34
N ALA A 192 11.95 23.17 -5.23
CA ALA A 192 12.03 22.08 -4.27
C ALA A 192 11.41 20.76 -4.80
N LEU A 193 10.58 20.83 -5.85
CA LEU A 193 9.94 19.67 -6.47
C LEU A 193 10.78 18.97 -7.54
N THR A 194 11.98 19.47 -7.85
CA THR A 194 12.82 18.96 -8.96
C THR A 194 13.17 17.46 -8.81
N GLY A 195 13.26 16.95 -7.58
CA GLY A 195 13.45 15.52 -7.26
C GLY A 195 12.19 14.77 -6.81
N CYS A 196 11.03 15.43 -6.77
CA CYS A 196 9.79 14.85 -6.25
C CYS A 196 9.25 13.74 -7.16
N ARG A 197 9.37 13.92 -8.48
CA ARG A 197 8.72 13.05 -9.47
C ARG A 197 9.33 11.65 -9.49
N ILE A 198 8.48 10.65 -9.60
CA ILE A 198 8.88 9.26 -9.80
C ILE A 198 8.78 8.95 -11.30
N LYS A 199 9.88 8.43 -11.87
CA LYS A 199 9.97 7.98 -13.27
C LYS A 199 9.42 6.56 -13.42
#